data_AF-A0A428WXH8-F1
#
_entry.id   AF-A0A428WXH8-F1
#
_cell.length_a   1.000
_cell.length_b   1.000
_cell.length_c   1.000
_cell.angle_alpha   90.00
_cell.angle_beta   90.00
_cell.angle_gamma   90.00
#
_symmetry.space_group_name_H-M   'P 1'
#
loop_
_entity.id
_entity.type
_entity.pdbx_description
1 polymer ?
#
loop_
_entity_poly.entity_id
_entity_poly.type
_entity_poly.pdbx_seq_one_letter_code
_entity_poly.pdbx_strand_id
1 'polypeptide(L)'
;MRWSRTSGGPPVAVDLGTSRIRVRGPRGGHRYDGASVIAVTTGSRQVVAVGDQAGRILGRTPPDIEAVVPLSRGVVTDFDAAALLLRHALGGGGPSRRGLLPPGVVTGVPASATEVQRIAAEEVLLQAGARWVRLLPKGMLAALGAGLPLWDSGGTMIVDIGAGTTEICAFAFGTLVSAESSPVAGDAVTSALVTHLQREHTLALSTSAAEAVKTGLGRVAETAPGTRLPVRGRDRVTDLPKTVSVAAGELRDIIEPEIRRIARLVVTAIGNCPGGVADDIVERGLVVTGGGALFDGLPDRLGRAIGMTVHLAGAPRSSVLDGTARWIDEVDPAARRQMLAPL
;
A
#
# COMPACT_ATOMS: atom_id res chain seq x y z
N MET A 1 18.92 22.62 6.00
CA MET A 1 19.17 23.03 4.60
C MET A 1 17.99 23.82 4.07
N ARG A 2 18.20 25.10 3.73
CA ARG A 2 17.21 25.91 3.00
C ARG A 2 16.97 25.25 1.65
N TRP A 3 15.71 25.08 1.28
CA TRP A 3 15.32 24.77 -0.09
C TRP A 3 15.80 25.95 -0.95
N SER A 4 17.00 25.85 -1.51
CA SER A 4 17.38 26.80 -2.54
C SER A 4 16.42 26.56 -3.69
N ARG A 5 15.80 27.64 -4.15
CA ARG A 5 15.04 27.71 -5.38
C ARG A 5 15.95 27.31 -6.55
N THR A 6 16.22 26.03 -6.72
CA THR A 6 16.87 25.49 -7.92
C THR A 6 15.81 25.33 -8.99
N SER A 7 15.41 26.46 -9.59
CA SER A 7 14.97 26.55 -10.99
C SER A 7 14.10 25.39 -11.51
N GLY A 8 13.10 24.95 -10.75
CA GLY A 8 12.31 23.73 -11.02
C GLY A 8 10.86 23.89 -10.60
N GLY A 9 9.95 23.24 -11.31
CA GLY A 9 8.55 23.19 -10.94
C GLY A 9 8.34 22.57 -9.54
N PRO A 10 7.22 22.84 -8.87
CA PRO A 10 6.96 22.29 -7.54
C PRO A 10 6.88 20.75 -7.62
N PRO A 11 7.36 20.03 -6.60
CA PRO A 11 7.46 18.57 -6.65
C PRO A 11 6.09 17.90 -6.66
N VAL A 12 6.05 16.67 -7.16
CA VAL A 12 4.86 15.83 -7.17
C VAL A 12 4.92 14.79 -6.04
N ALA A 13 3.77 14.52 -5.44
CA ALA A 13 3.59 13.44 -4.48
C ALA A 13 3.30 12.14 -5.21
N VAL A 14 4.03 11.08 -4.87
CA VAL A 14 3.85 9.73 -5.43
C VAL A 14 3.64 8.72 -4.31
N ASP A 15 2.69 7.81 -4.50
CA ASP A 15 2.50 6.60 -3.70
C ASP A 15 2.79 5.39 -4.59
N LEU A 16 3.95 4.75 -4.37
CA LEU A 16 4.42 3.56 -5.09
C LEU A 16 3.81 2.27 -4.50
N GLY A 17 2.48 2.17 -4.52
CA GLY A 17 1.79 1.01 -3.98
C GLY A 17 1.96 -0.24 -4.84
N THR A 18 2.07 -1.41 -4.19
CA THR A 18 2.09 -2.72 -4.87
C THR A 18 0.85 -2.97 -5.72
N SER A 19 -0.33 -2.55 -5.26
CA SER A 19 -1.58 -2.75 -6.01
C SER A 19 -1.96 -1.57 -6.89
N ARG A 20 -1.65 -0.34 -6.47
CA ARG A 20 -1.97 0.89 -7.19
C ARG A 20 -0.87 1.94 -7.03
N ILE A 21 -0.56 2.62 -8.13
CA ILE A 21 0.28 3.83 -8.12
C ILE A 21 -0.64 5.03 -8.13
N ARG A 22 -0.33 6.02 -7.29
CA ARG A 22 -1.01 7.31 -7.30
C ARG A 22 -0.02 8.46 -7.39
N VAL A 23 -0.39 9.47 -8.16
CA VAL A 23 0.40 10.70 -8.32
C VAL A 23 -0.50 11.89 -8.08
N ARG A 24 -0.01 12.86 -7.33
CA ARG A 24 -0.65 14.16 -7.14
C ARG A 24 0.36 15.27 -7.39
N GLY A 25 0.05 16.10 -8.37
CA GLY A 25 0.81 17.31 -8.66
C GLY A 25 0.46 18.47 -7.71
N PRO A 26 1.28 19.52 -7.73
CA PRO A 26 1.09 20.72 -6.92
C PRO A 26 -0.32 21.31 -7.10
N ARG A 27 -0.92 21.77 -5.99
CA ARG A 27 -2.28 22.35 -5.98
C ARG A 27 -3.36 21.43 -6.60
N GLY A 28 -3.10 20.12 -6.64
CA GLY A 28 -4.01 19.11 -7.17
C GLY A 28 -4.15 19.06 -8.69
N GLY A 29 -3.28 19.74 -9.45
CA GLY A 29 -3.42 19.90 -10.91
C GLY A 29 -3.18 18.64 -11.75
N HIS A 30 -2.16 17.84 -11.42
CA HIS A 30 -1.94 16.52 -12.03
C HIS A 30 -2.45 15.42 -11.11
N ARG A 31 -3.21 14.47 -11.62
CA ARG A 31 -3.67 13.31 -10.84
C ARG A 31 -3.57 12.05 -11.70
N TYR A 32 -2.94 11.03 -11.13
CA TYR A 32 -2.96 9.67 -11.65
C TYR A 32 -3.39 8.74 -10.51
N ASP A 33 -4.27 7.80 -10.80
CA ASP A 33 -4.62 6.70 -9.91
C ASP A 33 -4.93 5.48 -10.78
N GLY A 34 -4.02 4.51 -10.79
CA GLY A 34 -4.13 3.33 -11.64
C GLY A 34 -3.55 2.09 -10.97
N ALA A 35 -4.03 0.91 -11.37
CA ALA A 35 -3.42 -0.36 -10.95
C ALA A 35 -1.90 -0.38 -11.26
N SER A 36 -1.11 -0.99 -10.38
CA SER A 36 0.34 -1.14 -10.58
C SER A 36 0.64 -2.25 -11.58
N VAL A 37 0.09 -2.13 -12.79
CA VAL A 37 0.18 -3.14 -13.84
C VAL A 37 0.47 -2.44 -15.17
N ILE A 38 1.35 -3.06 -15.94
CA ILE A 38 1.65 -2.65 -17.32
C ILE A 38 1.58 -3.88 -18.23
N ALA A 39 1.01 -3.71 -19.41
CA ALA A 39 1.01 -4.72 -20.45
C ALA A 39 1.95 -4.29 -21.57
N VAL A 40 2.87 -5.18 -21.94
CA VAL A 40 3.87 -4.92 -22.98
C VAL A 40 3.89 -6.07 -23.99
N THR A 41 4.35 -5.78 -25.20
CA THR A 41 4.64 -6.83 -26.19
C THR A 41 5.84 -7.67 -25.75
N THR A 42 5.78 -8.98 -25.95
CA THR A 42 6.90 -9.88 -25.69
C THR A 42 8.08 -9.54 -26.60
N GLY A 43 9.28 -9.43 -26.06
CA GLY A 43 10.49 -9.08 -26.81
C GLY A 43 10.71 -7.56 -26.98
N SER A 44 9.87 -6.87 -27.75
CA SER A 44 10.06 -5.43 -28.02
C SER A 44 9.70 -4.51 -26.84
N ARG A 45 9.01 -5.04 -25.82
CA ARG A 45 8.54 -4.33 -24.61
C ARG A 45 7.79 -3.03 -24.91
N GLN A 46 7.09 -2.97 -26.06
CA GLN A 46 6.26 -1.82 -26.40
C GLN A 46 5.02 -1.82 -25.51
N VAL A 47 4.69 -0.65 -24.97
CA VAL A 47 3.54 -0.50 -24.06
C VAL A 47 2.24 -0.68 -24.84
N VAL A 48 1.45 -1.68 -24.44
CA VAL A 48 0.12 -1.97 -24.98
C VAL A 48 -0.96 -1.32 -24.12
N ALA A 49 -0.84 -1.44 -22.80
CA ALA A 49 -1.76 -0.86 -21.83
C ALA A 49 -1.06 -0.59 -20.50
N VAL A 50 -1.62 0.32 -19.69
CA VAL A 50 -1.11 0.66 -18.35
C VAL A 50 -2.28 0.80 -17.38
N GLY A 51 -2.00 0.69 -16.09
CA GLY A 51 -3.01 0.97 -15.07
C GLY A 51 -4.15 -0.04 -15.11
N ASP A 52 -5.37 0.46 -14.92
CA ASP A 52 -6.57 -0.38 -14.86
C ASP A 52 -6.86 -1.11 -16.19
N GLN A 53 -6.40 -0.58 -17.34
CA GLN A 53 -6.53 -1.28 -18.61
C GLN A 53 -5.65 -2.54 -18.66
N ALA A 54 -4.40 -2.45 -18.22
CA ALA A 54 -3.52 -3.61 -18.10
C ALA A 54 -4.00 -4.56 -17.00
N GLY A 55 -4.52 -4.04 -15.89
CA GLY A 55 -5.08 -4.84 -14.80
C GLY A 55 -6.24 -5.75 -15.22
N ARG A 56 -7.09 -5.33 -16.17
CA ARG A 56 -8.22 -6.16 -16.67
C ARG A 56 -7.79 -7.41 -17.43
N ILE A 57 -6.62 -7.38 -18.05
CA ILE A 57 -6.09 -8.50 -18.85
C ILE A 57 -5.05 -9.32 -18.08
N LEU A 58 -4.75 -8.97 -16.82
CA LEU A 58 -3.81 -9.71 -15.98
C LEU A 58 -4.26 -11.17 -15.81
N GLY A 59 -3.40 -12.11 -16.18
CA GLY A 59 -3.69 -13.55 -16.20
C GLY A 59 -4.62 -13.99 -17.34
N ARG A 60 -4.89 -13.13 -18.32
CA ARG A 60 -5.72 -13.37 -19.52
C ARG A 60 -5.10 -12.77 -20.78
N THR A 61 -3.76 -12.78 -20.88
CA THR A 61 -3.05 -12.18 -22.01
C THR A 61 -2.89 -13.17 -23.17
N PRO A 62 -2.96 -12.69 -24.42
CA PRO A 62 -2.47 -13.42 -25.60
C PRO A 62 -0.97 -13.78 -25.48
N PRO A 63 -0.46 -14.75 -26.26
CA PRO A 63 0.94 -15.20 -26.19
C PRO A 63 1.99 -14.11 -26.45
N ASP A 64 1.66 -13.08 -27.22
CA ASP A 64 2.55 -11.97 -27.61
C ASP A 64 2.46 -10.77 -26.65
N ILE A 65 1.64 -10.86 -25.60
CA ILE A 65 1.45 -9.81 -24.60
C ILE A 65 1.78 -10.34 -23.21
N GLU A 66 2.61 -9.61 -22.50
CA GLU A 66 2.97 -9.87 -21.11
C GLU A 66 2.37 -8.77 -20.21
N ALA A 67 1.58 -9.17 -19.21
CA ALA A 67 1.11 -8.27 -18.16
C ALA A 67 2.02 -8.41 -16.92
N VAL A 68 2.71 -7.32 -16.57
CA VAL A 68 3.72 -7.26 -15.51
C VAL A 68 3.20 -6.42 -14.35
N VAL A 69 3.41 -6.91 -13.12
CA VAL A 69 3.24 -6.17 -11.87
C VAL A 69 4.63 -5.81 -11.36
N PRO A 70 5.12 -4.57 -11.60
CA PRO A 70 6.54 -4.27 -11.44
C PRO A 70 6.91 -3.85 -10.01
N LEU A 71 5.93 -3.81 -9.10
CA LEU A 71 6.09 -3.48 -7.70
C LEU A 71 5.59 -4.63 -6.83
N SER A 72 6.38 -5.04 -5.83
CA SER A 72 5.97 -6.04 -4.84
C SER A 72 6.43 -5.59 -3.46
N ARG A 73 5.55 -5.67 -2.46
CA ARG A 73 5.85 -5.25 -1.07
C ARG A 73 6.47 -3.84 -0.96
N GLY A 74 5.97 -2.90 -1.77
CA GLY A 74 6.48 -1.52 -1.82
C GLY A 74 7.88 -1.35 -2.43
N VAL A 75 8.44 -2.38 -3.06
CA VAL A 75 9.76 -2.32 -3.72
C VAL A 75 9.65 -2.64 -5.22
N VAL A 76 10.63 -2.16 -5.99
CA VAL A 76 10.72 -2.38 -7.44
C VAL A 76 11.21 -3.81 -7.70
N THR A 77 10.44 -4.60 -8.44
CA THR A 77 10.80 -5.98 -8.83
C THR A 77 11.07 -6.16 -10.31
N ASP A 78 10.51 -5.30 -11.16
CA ASP A 78 10.88 -5.20 -12.57
C ASP A 78 11.13 -3.71 -12.90
N PHE A 79 12.41 -3.38 -13.07
CA PHE A 79 12.86 -2.00 -13.21
C PHE A 79 12.39 -1.35 -14.52
N ASP A 80 12.48 -2.08 -15.63
CA ASP A 80 12.06 -1.58 -16.95
C ASP A 80 10.55 -1.32 -16.98
N ALA A 81 9.76 -2.29 -16.53
CA ALA A 81 8.31 -2.18 -16.48
C ALA A 81 7.86 -1.07 -15.51
N ALA A 82 8.52 -0.92 -14.35
CA ALA A 82 8.24 0.18 -13.42
C ALA A 82 8.57 1.54 -14.04
N ALA A 83 9.72 1.70 -14.70
CA ALA A 83 10.10 2.95 -15.35
C ALA A 83 9.10 3.36 -16.43
N LEU A 84 8.65 2.41 -17.28
CA LEU A 84 7.63 2.65 -18.30
C LEU A 84 6.29 3.07 -17.68
N LEU A 85 5.83 2.36 -16.65
CA LEU A 85 4.58 2.64 -15.96
C LEU A 85 4.61 4.00 -15.26
N LEU A 86 5.70 4.29 -14.53
CA LEU A 86 5.88 5.55 -13.81
C LEU A 86 6.03 6.73 -14.77
N ARG A 87 6.71 6.56 -15.91
CA ARG A 87 6.79 7.61 -16.94
C ARG A 87 5.39 7.99 -17.42
N HIS A 88 4.51 7.02 -17.61
CA HIS A 88 3.11 7.30 -17.92
C HIS A 88 2.39 8.00 -16.76
N ALA A 89 2.52 7.49 -15.53
CA ALA A 89 1.88 8.05 -14.34
C ALA A 89 2.30 9.49 -14.03
N LEU A 90 3.56 9.85 -14.33
CA LEU A 90 4.10 11.21 -14.18
C LEU A 90 3.72 12.15 -15.34
N GLY A 91 3.01 11.66 -16.37
CA GLY A 91 2.52 12.46 -17.49
C GLY A 91 3.46 12.51 -18.70
N GLY A 92 4.51 11.69 -18.74
CA GLY A 92 5.47 11.60 -19.85
C GLY A 92 4.94 11.00 -21.16
N GLY A 93 3.64 10.70 -21.24
CA GLY A 93 2.96 10.19 -22.44
C GLY A 93 1.99 11.16 -23.11
N GLY A 94 1.78 12.37 -22.57
CA GLY A 94 0.92 13.40 -23.16
C GLY A 94 1.66 14.26 -24.20
N PRO A 95 0.95 15.12 -24.97
CA PRO A 95 1.61 16.05 -25.87
C PRO A 95 2.66 16.84 -25.10
N SER A 96 3.89 16.85 -25.64
CA SER A 96 5.05 17.55 -25.09
C SER A 96 4.61 18.95 -24.65
N ARG A 97 4.55 19.17 -23.34
CA ARG A 97 4.42 20.52 -22.81
C ARG A 97 5.80 21.17 -22.91
N ARG A 98 6.21 21.50 -24.16
CA ARG A 98 7.46 22.19 -24.47
C ARG A 98 7.63 23.35 -23.50
N GLY A 99 8.73 23.35 -22.74
CA GLY A 99 9.08 24.43 -21.79
C GLY A 99 8.78 24.16 -20.32
N LEU A 100 8.15 23.04 -19.94
CA LEU A 100 7.99 22.66 -18.53
C LEU A 100 9.18 21.83 -18.05
N LEU A 101 9.84 22.31 -16.99
CA LEU A 101 10.91 21.59 -16.30
C LEU A 101 10.36 20.32 -15.65
N PRO A 102 11.07 19.17 -15.72
CA PRO A 102 10.65 17.96 -15.04
C PRO A 102 10.50 18.19 -13.52
N PRO A 103 9.46 17.63 -12.89
CA PRO A 103 9.22 17.84 -11.47
C PRO A 103 10.22 17.04 -10.62
N GLY A 104 10.44 17.50 -9.39
CA GLY A 104 10.94 16.61 -8.34
C GLY A 104 9.85 15.66 -7.87
N VAL A 105 10.23 14.50 -7.34
CA VAL A 105 9.31 13.51 -6.78
C VAL A 105 9.56 13.35 -5.28
N VAL A 106 8.50 13.32 -4.49
CA VAL A 106 8.53 12.81 -3.11
C VAL A 106 7.69 11.54 -3.05
N THR A 107 8.22 10.47 -2.46
CA THR A 107 7.51 9.19 -2.31
C THR A 107 7.84 8.52 -0.98
N GLY A 108 6.94 7.66 -0.54
CA GLY A 108 7.18 6.75 0.58
C GLY A 108 7.91 5.48 0.17
N VAL A 109 8.76 4.96 1.05
CA VAL A 109 9.34 3.60 0.97
C VAL A 109 9.11 2.88 2.30
N PRO A 110 8.94 1.54 2.30
CA PRO A 110 8.82 0.76 3.52
C PRO A 110 9.96 1.03 4.50
N ALA A 111 9.68 1.05 5.80
CA ALA A 111 10.73 1.25 6.81
C ALA A 111 11.83 0.17 6.69
N SER A 112 11.44 -1.06 6.36
CA SER A 112 12.32 -2.22 6.16
C SER A 112 13.04 -2.25 4.80
N ALA A 113 12.86 -1.24 3.94
CA ALA A 113 13.51 -1.25 2.62
C ALA A 113 15.03 -1.20 2.78
N THR A 114 15.72 -2.17 2.17
CA THR A 114 17.19 -2.22 2.13
C THR A 114 17.74 -1.07 1.31
N GLU A 115 19.03 -0.75 1.47
CA GLU A 115 19.65 0.32 0.69
C GLU A 115 19.55 0.08 -0.83
N VAL A 116 19.71 -1.16 -1.27
CA VAL A 116 19.53 -1.55 -2.67
C VAL A 116 18.10 -1.27 -3.15
N GLN A 117 17.09 -1.54 -2.32
CA GLN A 117 15.68 -1.28 -2.67
C GLN A 117 15.36 0.22 -2.70
N ARG A 118 15.99 1.02 -1.82
CA ARG A 118 15.87 2.48 -1.82
C ARG A 118 16.50 3.07 -3.08
N ILE A 119 17.73 2.66 -3.42
CA ILE A 119 18.41 3.07 -4.65
C ILE A 119 17.57 2.70 -5.88
N ALA A 120 17.07 1.47 -5.96
CA ALA A 120 16.23 1.04 -7.08
C ALA A 120 14.95 1.90 -7.23
N ALA A 121 14.30 2.27 -6.11
CA ALA A 121 13.13 3.15 -6.12
C ALA A 121 13.47 4.59 -6.57
N GLU A 122 14.64 5.09 -6.20
CA GLU A 122 15.14 6.40 -6.65
C GLU A 122 15.48 6.38 -8.15
N GLU A 123 16.30 5.42 -8.59
CA GLU A 123 16.74 5.28 -9.97
C GLU A 123 15.57 5.10 -10.94
N VAL A 124 14.56 4.31 -10.57
CA VAL A 124 13.40 4.08 -11.44
C VAL A 124 12.57 5.35 -11.63
N LEU A 125 12.46 6.18 -10.59
CA LEU A 125 11.75 7.47 -10.66
C LEU A 125 12.54 8.50 -11.47
N LEU A 126 13.87 8.53 -11.32
CA LEU A 126 14.75 9.35 -12.16
C LEU A 126 14.62 8.95 -13.64
N GLN A 127 14.67 7.65 -13.94
CA GLN A 127 14.48 7.13 -15.29
C GLN A 127 13.07 7.38 -15.84
N ALA A 128 12.05 7.42 -14.99
CA ALA A 128 10.68 7.79 -15.35
C ALA A 128 10.53 9.29 -15.69
N GLY A 129 11.57 10.10 -15.46
CA GLY A 129 11.60 11.52 -15.80
C GLY A 129 11.54 12.47 -14.60
N ALA A 130 11.71 11.97 -13.37
CA ALA A 130 11.89 12.85 -12.21
C ALA A 130 13.23 13.59 -12.29
N ARG A 131 13.26 14.86 -11.91
CA ARG A 131 14.51 15.65 -11.83
C ARG A 131 15.35 15.27 -10.62
N TRP A 132 14.69 15.00 -9.51
CA TRP A 132 15.28 14.56 -8.25
C TRP A 132 14.21 13.76 -7.50
N VAL A 133 14.65 12.88 -6.62
CA VAL A 133 13.75 12.02 -5.82
C VAL A 133 14.05 12.24 -4.34
N ARG A 134 13.00 12.16 -3.52
CA ARG A 134 13.14 12.09 -2.07
C ARG A 134 12.28 10.97 -1.53
N LEU A 135 12.95 10.03 -0.90
CA LEU A 135 12.35 8.89 -0.24
C LEU A 135 12.11 9.25 1.22
N LEU A 136 10.91 8.99 1.72
CA LEU A 136 10.52 9.20 3.12
C LEU A 136 9.96 7.88 3.69
N PRO A 137 9.99 7.68 5.01
CA PRO A 137 9.31 6.55 5.63
C PRO A 137 7.82 6.56 5.27
N LYS A 138 7.32 5.46 4.70
CA LYS A 138 5.93 5.36 4.25
C LYS A 138 4.92 5.55 5.39
N GLY A 139 5.16 4.95 6.55
CA GLY A 139 4.29 5.10 7.72
C GLY A 139 4.20 6.53 8.26
N MET A 140 5.29 7.31 8.18
CA MET A 140 5.29 8.75 8.49
C MET A 140 4.36 9.54 7.56
N LEU A 141 4.42 9.26 6.26
CA LEU A 141 3.53 9.87 5.29
C LEU A 141 2.08 9.46 5.54
N ALA A 142 1.84 8.18 5.83
CA ALA A 142 0.51 7.71 6.20
C ALA A 142 -0.05 8.45 7.42
N ALA A 143 0.78 8.70 8.45
CA ALA A 143 0.40 9.40 9.67
C ALA A 143 0.01 10.85 9.40
N LEU A 144 0.80 11.56 8.57
CA LEU A 144 0.50 12.91 8.13
C LEU A 144 -0.82 12.97 7.36
N GLY A 145 -1.07 12.05 6.43
CA GLY A 145 -2.31 12.06 5.64
C GLY A 145 -3.54 11.64 6.41
N ALA A 146 -3.39 10.77 7.41
CA ALA A 146 -4.47 10.41 8.32
C ALA A 146 -4.76 11.49 9.38
N GLY A 147 -3.96 12.55 9.45
CA GLY A 147 -4.20 13.71 10.32
C GLY A 147 -3.85 13.46 11.78
N LEU A 148 -2.93 12.53 12.06
CA LEU A 148 -2.49 12.28 13.44
C LEU A 148 -1.76 13.51 14.01
N PRO A 149 -1.90 13.79 15.31
CA PRO A 149 -1.26 14.92 15.97
C PRO A 149 0.20 14.59 16.30
N LEU A 150 1.05 14.51 15.27
CA LEU A 150 2.42 14.01 15.41
C LEU A 150 3.31 14.85 16.33
N TRP A 151 3.00 16.13 16.51
CA TRP A 151 3.75 17.08 17.34
C TRP A 151 3.25 17.19 18.78
N ASP A 152 2.17 16.49 19.13
CA ASP A 152 1.72 16.44 20.51
C ASP A 152 2.76 15.72 21.39
N SER A 153 2.71 16.02 22.69
CA SER A 153 3.58 15.36 23.67
C SER A 153 3.22 13.89 23.89
N GLY A 154 2.01 13.49 23.52
CA GLY A 154 1.52 12.13 23.70
C GLY A 154 1.98 11.18 22.59
N GLY A 155 2.22 9.92 22.96
CA GLY A 155 2.45 8.84 22.02
C GLY A 155 1.27 8.63 21.06
N THR A 156 1.56 8.51 19.77
CA THR A 156 0.58 8.16 18.75
C THR A 156 1.12 7.05 17.86
N MET A 157 0.25 6.13 17.43
CA MET A 157 0.62 5.03 16.56
C MET A 157 -0.28 4.96 15.33
N ILE A 158 0.35 4.71 14.17
CA ILE A 158 -0.34 4.35 12.94
C ILE A 158 0.08 2.98 12.44
N VAL A 159 -0.88 2.27 11.86
CA VAL A 159 -0.71 0.96 11.21
C VAL A 159 -1.26 1.06 9.78
N ASP A 160 -0.37 1.20 8.79
CA ASP A 160 -0.72 1.22 7.36
C ASP A 160 -0.69 -0.19 6.77
N ILE A 161 -1.87 -0.76 6.53
CA ILE A 161 -2.05 -2.11 5.97
C ILE A 161 -2.30 -1.97 4.47
N GLY A 162 -1.24 -2.18 3.69
CA GLY A 162 -1.27 -2.17 2.23
C GLY A 162 -1.67 -3.51 1.61
N ALA A 163 -1.40 -3.64 0.31
CA ALA A 163 -1.51 -4.94 -0.38
C ALA A 163 -0.34 -5.86 0.02
N GLY A 164 0.90 -5.40 -0.13
CA GLY A 164 2.09 -6.24 0.10
C GLY A 164 2.79 -6.05 1.45
N THR A 165 2.57 -4.94 2.16
CA THR A 165 3.21 -4.67 3.46
C THR A 165 2.23 -4.08 4.47
N THR A 166 2.50 -4.34 5.74
CA THR A 166 1.99 -3.57 6.87
C THR A 166 3.13 -2.75 7.44
N GLU A 167 2.96 -1.42 7.49
CA GLU A 167 3.89 -0.50 8.14
C GLU A 167 3.31 -0.05 9.48
N ILE A 168 4.12 -0.06 10.53
CA ILE A 168 3.73 0.39 11.87
C ILE A 168 4.70 1.50 12.26
N CYS A 169 4.18 2.65 12.68
CA CYS A 169 4.99 3.76 13.15
C CYS A 169 4.41 4.35 14.43
N ALA A 170 5.27 4.58 15.42
CA ALA A 170 4.95 5.32 16.63
C ALA A 170 5.66 6.68 16.61
N PHE A 171 4.98 7.72 17.08
CA PHE A 171 5.48 9.10 17.12
C PHE A 171 5.30 9.70 18.50
N ALA A 172 6.21 10.58 18.88
CA ALA A 172 6.08 11.49 20.01
C ALA A 172 6.89 12.76 19.71
N PHE A 173 6.38 13.93 20.11
CA PHE A 173 7.08 15.21 19.95
C PHE A 173 7.60 15.47 18.52
N GLY A 174 6.83 15.12 17.49
CA GLY A 174 7.19 15.34 16.09
C GLY A 174 8.27 14.39 15.57
N THR A 175 8.69 13.41 16.35
CA THR A 175 9.75 12.46 16.02
C THR A 175 9.18 11.06 15.85
N LEU A 176 9.66 10.34 14.84
CA LEU A 176 9.40 8.91 14.69
C LEU A 176 10.18 8.19 15.80
N VAL A 177 9.51 7.41 16.63
CA VAL A 177 10.08 6.75 17.81
C VAL A 177 10.29 5.25 17.57
N SER A 178 9.39 4.65 16.79
CA SER A 178 9.48 3.25 16.38
C SER A 178 8.93 3.13 14.97
N ALA A 179 9.57 2.28 14.15
CA ALA A 179 9.14 2.00 12.79
C ALA A 179 9.38 0.53 12.45
N GLU A 180 8.31 -0.19 12.17
CA GLU A 180 8.34 -1.58 11.76
C GLU A 180 7.65 -1.77 10.42
N SER A 181 8.08 -2.78 9.68
CA SER A 181 7.46 -3.19 8.43
C SER A 181 7.49 -4.70 8.30
N SER A 182 6.39 -5.26 7.81
CA SER A 182 6.24 -6.69 7.64
C SER A 182 5.56 -7.03 6.32
N PRO A 183 5.94 -8.14 5.66
CA PRO A 183 5.29 -8.61 4.43
C PRO A 183 3.89 -9.21 4.67
N VAL A 184 3.36 -9.15 5.90
CA VAL A 184 2.01 -9.61 6.23
C VAL A 184 1.03 -8.49 5.97
N ALA A 185 0.18 -8.64 4.96
CA ALA A 185 -0.74 -7.59 4.50
C ALA A 185 -1.90 -8.20 3.70
N GLY A 186 -2.56 -7.40 2.85
CA GLY A 186 -3.70 -7.85 2.05
C GLY A 186 -3.43 -9.06 1.16
N ASP A 187 -2.25 -9.15 0.54
CA ASP A 187 -1.85 -10.24 -0.38
C ASP A 187 -1.65 -11.56 0.36
N ALA A 188 -1.24 -11.52 1.63
CA ALA A 188 -1.13 -12.72 2.47
C ALA A 188 -2.50 -13.36 2.70
N VAL A 189 -3.52 -12.54 3.00
CA VAL A 189 -4.91 -13.00 3.16
C VAL A 189 -5.44 -13.60 1.85
N THR A 190 -5.21 -12.91 0.73
CA THR A 190 -5.63 -13.39 -0.60
C THR A 190 -4.96 -14.72 -0.95
N SER A 191 -3.68 -14.89 -0.62
CA SER A 191 -2.94 -16.13 -0.87
C SER A 191 -3.41 -17.28 0.02
N ALA A 192 -3.75 -17.01 1.28
CA ALA A 192 -4.34 -17.99 2.18
C ALA A 192 -5.69 -18.49 1.64
N LEU A 193 -6.54 -17.58 1.14
CA LEU A 193 -7.81 -17.93 0.50
C LEU A 193 -7.63 -18.83 -0.74
N VAL A 194 -6.71 -18.49 -1.64
CA VAL A 194 -6.40 -19.32 -2.83
C VAL A 194 -5.95 -20.72 -2.41
N THR A 195 -5.03 -20.79 -1.44
CA THR A 195 -4.46 -22.05 -0.98
C THR A 195 -5.52 -22.94 -0.35
N HIS A 196 -6.37 -22.36 0.51
CA HIS A 196 -7.43 -23.08 1.20
C HIS A 196 -8.48 -23.62 0.23
N LEU A 197 -8.99 -22.78 -0.67
CA LEU A 197 -10.03 -23.18 -1.63
C LEU A 197 -9.52 -24.22 -2.63
N GLN A 198 -8.24 -24.17 -3.00
CA GLN A 198 -7.62 -25.20 -3.82
C GLN A 198 -7.51 -26.53 -3.07
N ARG A 199 -7.21 -26.52 -1.77
CA ARG A 199 -7.05 -27.74 -0.96
C ARG A 199 -8.39 -28.38 -0.61
N GLU A 200 -9.31 -27.61 -0.03
CA GLU A 200 -10.57 -28.14 0.51
C GLU A 200 -11.66 -28.34 -0.56
N HIS A 201 -11.66 -27.53 -1.62
CA HIS A 201 -12.72 -27.55 -2.64
C HIS A 201 -12.23 -27.95 -4.04
N THR A 202 -10.93 -28.22 -4.17
CA THR A 202 -10.26 -28.49 -5.45
C THR A 202 -10.48 -27.35 -6.46
N LEU A 203 -10.66 -26.13 -5.95
CA LEU A 203 -11.04 -24.96 -6.71
C LEU A 203 -9.84 -24.02 -6.89
N ALA A 204 -9.37 -23.87 -8.12
CA ALA A 204 -8.38 -22.88 -8.49
C ALA A 204 -9.04 -21.50 -8.67
N LEU A 205 -8.54 -20.50 -7.97
CA LEU A 205 -8.90 -19.09 -8.16
C LEU A 205 -7.74 -18.30 -8.75
N SER A 206 -8.05 -17.34 -9.61
CA SER A 206 -7.11 -16.25 -9.91
C SER A 206 -6.98 -15.33 -8.68
N THR A 207 -5.86 -14.64 -8.56
CA THR A 207 -5.64 -13.64 -7.49
C THR A 207 -6.77 -12.60 -7.46
N SER A 208 -7.23 -12.14 -8.63
CA SER A 208 -8.35 -11.20 -8.74
C SER A 208 -9.69 -11.75 -8.23
N ALA A 209 -9.96 -13.04 -8.47
CA ALA A 209 -11.16 -13.69 -7.95
C ALA A 209 -11.07 -13.87 -6.43
N ALA A 210 -9.91 -14.25 -5.91
CA ALA A 210 -9.68 -14.35 -4.47
C ALA A 210 -9.75 -12.98 -3.78
N GLU A 211 -9.29 -11.91 -4.41
CA GLU A 211 -9.43 -10.53 -3.90
C GLU A 211 -10.89 -10.10 -3.85
N ALA A 212 -11.70 -10.46 -4.86
CA ALA A 212 -13.13 -10.21 -4.86
C ALA A 212 -13.85 -10.99 -3.74
N VAL A 213 -13.45 -12.24 -3.50
CA VAL A 213 -13.93 -13.05 -2.36
C VAL A 213 -13.57 -12.37 -1.04
N LYS A 214 -12.31 -11.96 -0.87
CA LYS A 214 -11.84 -11.26 0.34
C LYS A 214 -12.65 -9.97 0.60
N THR A 215 -12.80 -9.12 -0.40
CA THR A 215 -13.47 -7.82 -0.25
C THR A 215 -14.99 -7.92 -0.14
N GLY A 216 -15.62 -8.87 -0.83
CA GLY A 216 -17.08 -9.02 -0.83
C GLY A 216 -17.66 -9.82 0.34
N LEU A 217 -16.87 -10.67 0.99
CA LEU A 217 -17.39 -11.70 1.90
C LEU A 217 -16.99 -11.51 3.37
N GLY A 218 -16.15 -10.52 3.68
CA GLY A 218 -15.67 -10.24 5.05
C GLY A 218 -16.80 -10.02 6.08
N ARG A 219 -17.82 -9.19 5.77
CA ARG A 219 -18.96 -8.94 6.69
C ARG A 219 -19.85 -10.13 6.91
N VAL A 220 -20.07 -10.91 5.87
CA VAL A 220 -21.01 -12.04 5.91
C VAL A 220 -20.47 -13.11 6.87
N ALA A 221 -19.14 -13.27 6.89
CA ALA A 221 -18.44 -14.14 7.85
C ALA A 221 -18.63 -13.73 9.31
N GLU A 222 -18.91 -12.46 9.61
CA GLU A 222 -19.15 -12.00 10.99
C GLU A 222 -20.62 -12.05 11.38
N THR A 223 -21.48 -11.46 10.54
CA THR A 223 -22.87 -11.17 10.88
C THR A 223 -23.81 -12.37 10.72
N ALA A 224 -23.44 -13.35 9.89
CA ALA A 224 -24.26 -14.52 9.64
C ALA A 224 -23.40 -15.76 9.38
N PRO A 225 -22.81 -16.37 10.43
CA PRO A 225 -21.81 -17.45 10.31
C PRO A 225 -22.30 -18.69 9.55
N GLY A 226 -23.62 -18.96 9.59
CA GLY A 226 -24.26 -20.05 8.87
C GLY A 226 -24.52 -19.76 7.38
N THR A 227 -24.25 -18.55 6.91
CA THR A 227 -24.40 -18.19 5.50
C THR A 227 -23.38 -18.95 4.67
N ARG A 228 -23.81 -19.45 3.52
CA ARG A 228 -22.91 -20.01 2.52
C ARG A 228 -22.89 -19.11 1.30
N LEU A 229 -21.73 -18.98 0.69
CA LEU A 229 -21.44 -18.00 -0.34
C LEU A 229 -20.96 -18.72 -1.60
N PRO A 230 -21.51 -18.40 -2.78
CA PRO A 230 -21.06 -18.99 -4.02
C PRO A 230 -19.68 -18.42 -4.40
N VAL A 231 -18.70 -19.29 -4.57
CA VAL A 231 -17.36 -18.94 -5.05
C VAL A 231 -17.11 -19.67 -6.36
N ARG A 232 -16.84 -18.91 -7.41
CA ARG A 232 -16.60 -19.43 -8.77
C ARG A 232 -15.11 -19.47 -9.08
N GLY A 233 -14.67 -20.59 -9.64
CA GLY A 233 -13.29 -20.82 -10.05
C GLY A 233 -13.19 -21.89 -11.11
N ARG A 234 -12.02 -22.51 -11.21
CA ARG A 234 -11.76 -23.65 -12.10
C ARG A 234 -11.49 -24.90 -11.27
N ASP A 235 -12.13 -26.01 -11.60
CA ASP A 235 -11.87 -27.27 -10.93
C ASP A 235 -10.50 -27.83 -11.35
N ARG A 236 -9.64 -28.21 -10.39
CA ARG A 236 -8.28 -28.70 -10.69
C ARG A 236 -8.25 -30.11 -11.28
N VAL A 237 -9.32 -30.89 -11.14
CA VAL A 237 -9.42 -32.26 -11.68
C VAL A 237 -9.92 -32.20 -13.13
N THR A 238 -10.97 -31.43 -13.39
CA THR A 238 -11.63 -31.41 -14.70
C THR A 238 -11.20 -30.26 -15.61
N ASP A 239 -10.52 -29.25 -15.06
CA ASP A 239 -10.18 -27.96 -15.70
C ASP A 239 -11.42 -27.15 -16.17
N LEU A 240 -12.63 -27.56 -15.78
CA LEU A 240 -13.87 -26.86 -16.12
C LEU A 240 -14.25 -25.79 -15.08
N PRO A 241 -15.02 -24.76 -15.46
CA PRO A 241 -15.58 -23.80 -14.51
C PRO A 241 -16.44 -24.52 -13.46
N LYS A 242 -16.19 -24.24 -12.18
CA LYS A 242 -16.93 -24.80 -11.04
C LYS A 242 -17.34 -23.69 -10.09
N THR A 243 -18.50 -23.85 -9.47
CA THR A 243 -18.96 -22.99 -8.37
C THR A 243 -19.11 -23.86 -7.14
N VAL A 244 -18.50 -23.45 -6.04
CA VAL A 244 -18.63 -24.12 -4.74
C VAL A 244 -19.30 -23.20 -3.74
N SER A 245 -19.99 -23.79 -2.77
CA SER A 245 -20.67 -23.05 -1.71
C SER A 245 -19.77 -23.06 -0.48
N VAL A 246 -19.15 -21.93 -0.15
CA VAL A 246 -18.18 -21.78 0.95
C VAL A 246 -18.89 -21.23 2.17
N ALA A 247 -18.69 -21.82 3.35
CA ALA A 247 -19.29 -21.30 4.57
C ALA A 247 -18.60 -19.99 4.99
N ALA A 248 -19.37 -19.03 5.49
CA ALA A 248 -18.79 -17.76 5.93
C ALA A 248 -17.84 -17.95 7.14
N GLY A 249 -18.10 -18.94 8.00
CA GLY A 249 -17.17 -19.36 9.06
C GLY A 249 -15.82 -19.89 8.54
N GLU A 250 -15.82 -20.61 7.41
CA GLU A 250 -14.58 -21.11 6.79
C GLU A 250 -13.68 -19.96 6.33
N LEU A 251 -14.27 -18.90 5.75
CA LEU A 251 -13.53 -17.69 5.38
C LEU A 251 -12.93 -16.98 6.60
N ARG A 252 -13.66 -16.97 7.72
CA ARG A 252 -13.17 -16.42 8.99
C ARG A 252 -11.91 -17.15 9.46
N ASP A 253 -11.92 -18.48 9.42
CA ASP A 253 -10.81 -19.32 9.90
C ASP A 253 -9.52 -19.14 9.07
N ILE A 254 -9.65 -18.71 7.81
CA ILE A 254 -8.52 -18.36 6.93
C ILE A 254 -7.97 -16.97 7.25
N ILE A 255 -8.84 -16.01 7.55
CA ILE A 255 -8.49 -14.60 7.71
C ILE A 255 -7.95 -14.31 9.12
N GLU A 256 -8.54 -14.91 10.14
CA GLU A 256 -8.22 -14.65 11.55
C GLU A 256 -6.74 -14.89 11.90
N PRO A 257 -6.06 -15.96 11.40
CA PRO A 257 -4.63 -16.15 11.61
C PRO A 257 -3.78 -14.99 11.07
N GLU A 258 -4.13 -14.43 9.92
CA GLU A 258 -3.41 -13.30 9.32
C GLU A 258 -3.61 -12.00 10.11
N ILE A 259 -4.83 -11.76 10.61
CA ILE A 259 -5.10 -10.63 11.53
C ILE A 259 -4.30 -10.77 12.82
N ARG A 260 -4.23 -11.98 13.40
CA ARG A 260 -3.40 -12.23 14.59
C ARG A 260 -1.91 -12.03 14.34
N ARG A 261 -1.43 -12.28 13.12
CA ARG A 261 -0.04 -11.95 12.74
C ARG A 261 0.17 -10.44 12.77
N ILE A 262 -0.75 -9.66 12.22
CA ILE A 262 -0.70 -8.19 12.28
C ILE A 262 -0.79 -7.70 13.74
N ALA A 263 -1.69 -8.25 14.55
CA ALA A 263 -1.81 -7.92 15.97
C ALA A 263 -0.49 -8.14 16.74
N ARG A 264 0.20 -9.25 16.50
CA ARG A 264 1.51 -9.51 17.12
C ARG A 264 2.57 -8.48 16.73
N LEU A 265 2.59 -8.04 15.48
CA LEU A 265 3.51 -7.00 15.03
C LEU A 265 3.23 -5.68 15.75
N VAL A 266 1.95 -5.34 15.93
CA VAL A 266 1.57 -4.13 16.69
C VAL A 266 2.03 -4.23 18.14
N VAL A 267 1.80 -5.37 18.80
CA VAL A 267 2.25 -5.58 20.19
C VAL A 267 3.77 -5.47 20.30
N THR A 268 4.53 -6.03 19.35
CA THR A 268 5.99 -5.88 19.29
C THR A 268 6.40 -4.41 19.13
N ALA A 269 5.75 -3.68 18.22
CA ALA A 269 6.04 -2.27 17.99
C ALA A 269 5.77 -1.38 19.21
N ILE A 270 4.70 -1.67 19.96
CA ILE A 270 4.41 -1.00 21.24
C ILE A 270 5.49 -1.33 22.26
N GLY A 271 5.90 -2.60 22.38
CA GLY A 271 6.95 -3.02 23.30
C GLY A 271 8.33 -2.41 23.01
N ASN A 272 8.56 -1.97 21.77
CA ASN A 272 9.78 -1.26 21.35
C ASN A 272 9.72 0.25 21.63
N CYS A 273 8.58 0.80 22.06
CA CYS A 273 8.44 2.21 22.40
C CYS A 273 8.96 2.50 23.82
N PRO A 274 9.48 3.73 24.10
CA PRO A 274 9.72 4.19 25.46
C PRO A 274 8.44 4.11 26.31
N GLY A 275 8.58 3.83 27.62
CA GLY A 275 7.45 3.56 28.52
C GLY A 275 6.30 4.58 28.41
N GLY A 276 6.59 5.88 28.55
CA GLY A 276 5.55 6.91 28.45
C GLY A 276 4.84 6.96 27.09
N VAL A 277 5.56 6.69 25.99
CA VAL A 277 4.98 6.65 24.64
C VAL A 277 4.08 5.42 24.47
N ALA A 278 4.50 4.27 25.02
CA ALA A 278 3.72 3.04 24.99
C ALA A 278 2.42 3.19 25.80
N ASP A 279 2.49 3.79 26.99
CA ASP A 279 1.34 4.04 27.86
C ASP A 279 0.29 4.93 27.16
N ASP A 280 0.73 6.02 26.53
CA ASP A 280 -0.14 6.90 25.75
C ASP A 280 -0.83 6.15 24.60
N ILE A 281 -0.11 5.28 23.88
CA ILE A 281 -0.65 4.50 22.76
C ILE A 281 -1.68 3.48 23.27
N VAL A 282 -1.43 2.83 24.42
CA VAL A 282 -2.37 1.90 25.05
C VAL A 282 -3.65 2.61 25.46
N GLU A 283 -3.55 3.80 26.06
CA GLU A 283 -4.71 4.56 26.52
C GLU A 283 -5.54 5.15 25.37
N ARG A 284 -4.89 5.78 24.38
CA ARG A 284 -5.56 6.46 23.26
C ARG A 284 -6.03 5.50 22.16
N GLY A 285 -5.40 4.33 22.10
CA GLY A 285 -5.49 3.41 20.97
C GLY A 285 -4.62 3.85 19.79
N LEU A 286 -4.81 3.17 18.66
CA LEU A 286 -4.04 3.39 17.43
C LEU A 286 -4.93 3.68 16.24
N VAL A 287 -4.34 4.22 15.16
CA VAL A 287 -5.04 4.46 13.89
C VAL A 287 -4.61 3.43 12.87
N VAL A 288 -5.55 2.77 12.19
CA VAL A 288 -5.30 1.92 11.01
C VAL A 288 -5.63 2.67 9.72
N THR A 289 -4.82 2.44 8.69
CA THR A 289 -4.98 3.02 7.36
C THR A 289 -4.55 2.03 6.28
N GLY A 290 -4.66 2.40 5.01
CA GLY A 290 -4.27 1.59 3.88
C GLY A 290 -5.46 0.87 3.25
N GLY A 291 -5.25 0.36 2.03
CA GLY A 291 -6.31 -0.37 1.31
C GLY A 291 -6.73 -1.67 2.01
N GLY A 292 -5.81 -2.30 2.75
CA GLY A 292 -6.08 -3.49 3.55
C GLY A 292 -6.91 -3.21 4.80
N ALA A 293 -6.83 -1.99 5.37
CA ALA A 293 -7.66 -1.59 6.51
C ALA A 293 -9.16 -1.50 6.21
N LEU A 294 -9.53 -1.43 4.94
CA LEU A 294 -10.91 -1.46 4.47
C LEU A 294 -11.48 -2.88 4.34
N PHE A 295 -10.69 -3.89 4.66
CA PHE A 295 -11.25 -5.21 4.84
C PHE A 295 -12.29 -5.17 5.98
N ASP A 296 -13.44 -5.76 5.72
CA ASP A 296 -14.62 -5.58 6.56
C ASP A 296 -14.41 -6.15 7.97
N GLY A 297 -14.69 -5.32 8.98
CA GLY A 297 -14.46 -5.64 10.39
C GLY A 297 -12.98 -5.68 10.82
N LEU A 298 -12.01 -5.32 9.96
CA LEU A 298 -10.59 -5.37 10.33
C LEU A 298 -10.25 -4.52 11.57
N PRO A 299 -10.67 -3.25 11.69
CA PRO A 299 -10.36 -2.43 12.87
C PRO A 299 -10.84 -3.11 14.17
N ASP A 300 -12.08 -3.59 14.18
CA ASP A 300 -12.68 -4.23 15.35
C ASP A 300 -12.00 -5.56 15.70
N ARG A 301 -11.68 -6.38 14.69
CA ARG A 301 -10.96 -7.64 14.89
C ARG A 301 -9.57 -7.42 15.42
N LEU A 302 -8.85 -6.45 14.85
CA LEU A 302 -7.52 -6.08 15.29
C LEU A 302 -7.57 -5.54 16.73
N GLY A 303 -8.55 -4.70 17.05
CA GLY A 303 -8.78 -4.20 18.40
C GLY A 303 -9.05 -5.30 19.41
N ARG A 304 -9.89 -6.29 19.07
CA ARG A 304 -10.10 -7.48 19.91
C ARG A 304 -8.84 -8.32 20.09
N ALA A 305 -8.04 -8.48 19.04
CA ALA A 305 -6.82 -9.29 19.08
C ALA A 305 -5.71 -8.65 19.90
N ILE A 306 -5.64 -7.31 19.94
CA ILE A 306 -4.64 -6.54 20.69
C ILE A 306 -5.14 -6.21 22.11
N GLY A 307 -6.46 -6.08 22.30
CA GLY A 307 -7.05 -5.57 23.54
C GLY A 307 -7.04 -4.05 23.64
N MET A 308 -7.06 -3.34 22.50
CA MET A 308 -6.95 -1.87 22.42
C MET A 308 -7.95 -1.29 21.43
N THR A 309 -8.28 -0.01 21.59
CA THR A 309 -9.09 0.71 20.60
C THR A 309 -8.31 0.91 19.30
N VAL A 310 -8.96 0.61 18.17
CA VAL A 310 -8.40 0.75 16.83
C VAL A 310 -9.33 1.65 16.01
N HIS A 311 -8.82 2.81 15.60
CA HIS A 311 -9.55 3.81 14.84
C HIS A 311 -9.23 3.69 13.35
N LEU A 312 -10.23 3.71 12.48
CA LEU A 312 -10.00 3.76 11.03
C LEU A 312 -9.75 5.21 10.58
N ALA A 313 -8.66 5.43 9.83
CA ALA A 313 -8.39 6.73 9.22
C ALA A 313 -9.53 7.16 8.27
N GLY A 314 -9.81 8.47 8.19
CA GLY A 314 -10.93 8.98 7.37
C GLY A 314 -10.79 8.73 5.86
N ALA A 315 -9.57 8.67 5.34
CA ALA A 315 -9.28 8.44 3.92
C ALA A 315 -8.20 7.35 3.72
N PRO A 316 -8.46 6.09 4.13
CA PRO A 316 -7.41 5.11 4.35
C PRO A 316 -6.68 4.69 3.07
N ARG A 317 -7.35 4.74 1.90
CA ARG A 317 -6.74 4.43 0.60
C ARG A 317 -5.76 5.50 0.12
N SER A 318 -5.88 6.74 0.59
CA SER A 318 -5.10 7.87 0.10
C SER A 318 -4.18 8.49 1.15
N SER A 319 -4.20 8.04 2.41
CA SER A 319 -3.37 8.58 3.49
C SER A 319 -1.90 8.79 3.13
N VAL A 320 -1.26 7.84 2.44
CA VAL A 320 0.15 8.02 2.01
C VAL A 320 0.28 9.16 1.01
N LEU A 321 -0.55 9.18 -0.03
CA LEU A 321 -0.53 10.24 -1.05
C LEU A 321 -0.89 11.61 -0.47
N ASP A 322 -1.90 11.66 0.40
CA ASP A 322 -2.36 12.87 1.07
C ASP A 322 -1.26 13.40 1.99
N GLY A 323 -0.64 12.54 2.80
CA GLY A 323 0.46 12.93 3.66
C GLY A 323 1.70 13.36 2.90
N THR A 324 2.00 12.76 1.75
CA THR A 324 3.08 13.22 0.86
C THR A 324 2.78 14.63 0.32
N ALA A 325 1.55 14.88 -0.10
CA ALA A 325 1.16 16.22 -0.56
C ALA A 325 1.25 17.26 0.58
N ARG A 326 0.73 16.92 1.77
CA ARG A 326 0.86 17.76 2.97
C ARG A 326 2.31 18.00 3.36
N TRP A 327 3.15 16.97 3.27
CA TRP A 327 4.59 17.09 3.54
C TRP A 327 5.23 18.11 2.61
N ILE A 328 4.86 18.14 1.33
CA ILE A 328 5.35 19.12 0.33
C ILE A 328 4.81 20.53 0.59
N ASP A 329 3.52 20.66 0.84
CA ASP A 329 2.80 21.95 0.80
C ASP A 329 2.70 22.64 2.17
N GLU A 330 2.56 21.88 3.26
CA GLU A 330 2.17 22.39 4.58
C GLU A 330 3.29 22.32 5.64
N VAL A 331 4.10 21.25 5.63
CA VAL A 331 5.08 21.02 6.71
C VAL A 331 6.28 21.94 6.54
N ASP A 332 6.57 22.77 7.55
CA ASP A 332 7.68 23.71 7.48
C ASP A 332 9.06 23.01 7.51
N PRO A 333 10.14 23.70 7.08
CA PRO A 333 11.47 23.09 7.04
C PRO A 333 12.05 22.64 8.39
N ALA A 334 11.67 23.26 9.51
CA ALA A 334 12.12 22.86 10.85
C ALA A 334 11.42 21.59 11.30
N ALA A 335 10.09 21.53 11.15
CA ALA A 335 9.29 20.35 11.40
C ALA A 335 9.74 19.16 10.54
N ARG A 336 10.04 19.37 9.25
CA ARG A 336 10.62 18.31 8.39
C ARG A 336 11.94 17.76 8.93
N ARG A 337 12.82 18.60 9.48
CA ARG A 337 14.10 18.15 10.05
C ARG A 337 13.89 17.32 11.30
N GLN A 338 12.95 17.72 12.16
CA GLN A 338 12.61 16.99 13.37
C GLN A 338 12.05 15.60 13.07
N MET A 339 11.14 15.49 12.10
CA MET A 339 10.57 14.21 11.67
C MET A 339 11.59 13.26 11.03
N LEU A 340 12.65 13.82 10.46
CA LEU A 340 13.74 13.09 9.78
C LEU A 340 14.98 12.93 10.66
N ALA A 341 14.90 13.30 11.94
CA ALA A 341 15.96 13.00 12.87
C ALA A 341 16.15 11.47 12.94
N PRO A 342 17.39 10.96 12.99
CA PRO A 342 17.64 9.55 13.18
C PRO A 342 16.92 9.03 14.43
N LEU A 343 16.46 7.78 14.38
CA LEU A 343 16.05 7.01 15.55
C LEU A 343 17.22 6.85 16.52
#